data_AF-A0A172TB87-F1
#
_entry.id   AF-A0A172TB87-F1
#
_cell.length_a   1.000
_cell.length_b   1.000
_cell.length_c   1.000
_cell.angle_alpha   90.00
_cell.angle_beta   90.00
_cell.angle_gamma   90.00
#
_symmetry.space_group_name_H-M   'P 1'
#
loop_
_entity.id
_entity.type
_entity.pdbx_description
1 polymer ?
#
loop_
_entity_poly.entity_id
_entity_poly.type
_entity_poly.pdbx_seq_one_letter_code
_entity_poly.pdbx_strand_id
1 'polypeptide(L)'
;MKPQKLSWVTTPLLIMFILQLLGLAVLPFLAPLVNSIANTAATDPTSGITADQLGLLRVFTGATLWVSFIIAAAWAAFTFLTYRAMGQGRGWARVAAIVIAILGLLNFPIGTILGVLILIGAFDPDVQRFASR
;
A
#
# COMPACT_ATOMS: atom_id res chain seq x y z
N MET A 1 -6.80 -19.52 23.48
CA MET A 1 -5.73 -18.60 23.90
C MET A 1 -5.14 -17.97 22.65
N LYS A 2 -4.71 -16.70 22.70
CA LYS A 2 -4.05 -16.05 21.54
C LYS A 2 -2.59 -16.52 21.49
N PRO A 3 -2.09 -17.02 20.34
CA PRO A 3 -0.71 -17.48 20.25
C PRO A 3 0.26 -16.31 20.33
N GLN A 4 1.40 -16.49 21.00
CA GLN A 4 2.40 -15.44 21.18
C GLN A 4 2.94 -14.93 19.83
N LYS A 5 3.08 -15.83 18.85
CA LYS A 5 3.55 -15.50 17.50
C LYS A 5 2.51 -14.81 16.62
N LEU A 6 1.28 -14.61 17.08
CA LEU A 6 0.29 -13.81 16.34
C LEU A 6 0.78 -12.38 16.09
N SER A 7 1.55 -11.82 17.02
CA SER A 7 2.15 -10.48 16.90
C SER A 7 3.09 -10.35 15.70
N TRP A 8 3.70 -11.45 15.25
CA TRP A 8 4.58 -11.48 14.08
C TRP A 8 3.80 -11.30 12.77
N VAL A 9 2.49 -11.53 12.77
CA VAL A 9 1.59 -11.22 11.65
C VAL A 9 0.93 -9.87 11.85
N THR A 10 0.35 -9.64 13.03
CA THR A 10 -0.50 -8.47 13.26
C THR A 10 0.27 -7.17 13.36
N THR A 11 1.46 -7.17 14.00
CA THR A 11 2.25 -5.96 14.16
C THR A 11 2.80 -5.46 12.82
N PRO A 12 3.39 -6.31 11.96
CA PRO A 12 3.80 -5.87 10.62
C PRO A 12 2.62 -5.43 9.74
N LEU A 13 1.47 -6.11 9.77
CA LEU A 13 0.27 -5.66 9.04
C LEU A 13 -0.19 -4.26 9.48
N LEU A 14 -0.15 -3.97 10.78
CA LEU A 14 -0.48 -2.65 11.31
C LEU A 14 0.53 -1.60 10.85
N ILE A 15 1.83 -1.91 10.89
CA ILE A 15 2.88 -1.02 10.39
C ILE A 15 2.68 -0.74 8.89
N MET A 16 2.44 -1.77 8.08
CA MET A 16 2.15 -1.63 6.64
C MET A 16 0.95 -0.73 6.41
N PHE A 17 -0.14 -0.92 7.17
CA PHE A 17 -1.33 -0.08 7.08
C PHE A 17 -1.01 1.39 7.41
N ILE A 18 -0.27 1.65 8.49
CA ILE A 18 0.12 3.02 8.85
C ILE A 18 0.98 3.65 7.74
N LEU A 19 1.96 2.91 7.19
CA LEU A 19 2.79 3.40 6.10
C LEU A 19 1.98 3.69 4.83
N GLN A 20 0.98 2.86 4.52
CA GLN A 20 0.05 3.09 3.41
C GLN A 20 -0.80 4.35 3.63
N LEU A 21 -1.30 4.56 4.86
CA LEU A 21 -2.04 5.78 5.19
C LEU A 21 -1.16 7.04 5.07
N LEU A 22 0.11 6.97 5.49
CA LEU A 22 1.05 8.06 5.30
C LEU A 22 1.29 8.32 3.80
N GLY A 23 1.46 7.27 2.99
CA GLY A 23 1.56 7.41 1.54
C GLY A 23 0.33 8.06 0.91
N LEU A 24 -0.87 7.65 1.33
CA LEU A 24 -2.14 8.24 0.89
C LEU A 24 -2.26 9.72 1.29
N ALA A 25 -1.81 10.07 2.49
CA ALA A 25 -1.80 11.45 2.96
C ALA A 25 -0.85 12.35 2.14
N VAL A 26 0.19 11.79 1.53
CA VAL A 26 1.14 12.55 0.68
C VAL A 26 0.57 12.83 -0.71
N LEU A 27 -0.29 11.96 -1.25
CA LEU A 27 -0.80 12.06 -2.64
C LEU A 27 -1.41 13.43 -3.01
N PRO A 28 -2.27 14.08 -2.18
CA PRO A 28 -2.81 15.40 -2.49
C PRO A 28 -1.74 16.49 -2.65
N PHE A 29 -0.63 16.35 -1.92
CA PHE A 29 0.49 17.30 -1.98
C PHE A 29 1.38 17.11 -3.22
N LEU A 30 1.25 15.98 -3.92
CA LEU A 30 1.96 15.76 -5.18
C LEU A 30 1.31 16.48 -6.36
N ALA A 31 0.00 16.73 -6.34
CA ALA A 31 -0.68 17.40 -7.45
C ALA A 31 -0.13 18.83 -7.72
N PRO A 32 0.06 19.70 -6.72
CA PRO A 32 0.73 20.99 -6.91
C PRO A 32 2.16 20.86 -7.44
N LEU A 33 2.92 19.89 -6.95
CA LEU A 33 4.30 19.63 -7.38
C LEU A 33 4.35 19.20 -8.86
N VAL A 34 3.47 18.30 -9.27
CA VAL A 34 3.43 17.85 -10.67
C VAL A 34 2.98 18.98 -11.60
N ASN A 35 2.03 19.80 -11.16
CA ASN A 35 1.61 20.98 -11.90
C ASN A 35 2.74 22.01 -12.03
N SER A 36 3.56 22.24 -11.00
CA SER A 36 4.67 23.19 -11.08
C SER A 36 5.77 22.71 -12.04
N ILE A 37 6.09 21.41 -12.01
CA ILE A 37 7.04 20.79 -12.95
C ILE A 37 6.52 20.88 -14.38
N ALA A 38 5.25 20.53 -14.62
CA ALA A 38 4.64 20.61 -15.94
C ALA A 38 4.64 22.05 -16.50
N ASN A 39 4.37 23.04 -15.64
CA ASN A 39 4.41 24.45 -16.05
C ASN A 39 5.82 24.92 -16.39
N THR A 40 6.81 24.49 -15.61
CA THR A 40 8.22 24.83 -15.86
C THR A 40 8.68 24.26 -17.20
N ALA A 41 8.31 23.00 -17.49
CA ALA A 41 8.59 22.36 -18.77
C ALA A 41 7.90 23.08 -19.95
N ALA A 42 6.67 23.56 -19.76
CA ALA A 42 5.95 24.29 -20.81
C ALA A 42 6.48 25.70 -21.09
N THR A 43 7.10 26.35 -20.10
CA THR A 43 7.73 27.66 -20.27
C THR A 43 9.13 27.60 -20.87
N ASP A 44 9.71 26.40 -20.99
CA ASP A 44 11.00 26.22 -21.63
C ASP A 44 10.85 26.39 -23.15
N PRO A 45 11.51 27.38 -23.79
CA PRO A 45 11.43 27.63 -25.22
C PRO A 45 11.99 26.49 -26.08
N THR A 46 12.70 25.53 -25.49
CA THR A 46 13.23 24.34 -26.17
C THR A 46 12.36 23.10 -26.03
N SER A 47 11.31 23.14 -25.20
CA SER A 47 10.47 21.97 -24.90
C SER A 47 9.62 21.48 -26.07
N GLY A 48 9.25 22.38 -26.98
CA GLY A 48 8.33 22.08 -28.10
C GLY A 48 6.92 21.68 -27.67
N ILE A 49 6.56 21.84 -26.38
CA ILE A 49 5.26 21.46 -25.84
C ILE A 49 4.23 22.56 -26.15
N THR A 50 3.16 22.23 -26.86
CA THR A 50 2.06 23.16 -27.11
C THR A 50 1.11 23.28 -25.93
N ALA A 51 0.34 24.37 -25.85
CA ALA A 51 -0.63 24.58 -24.78
C ALA A 51 -1.68 23.45 -24.68
N ASP A 52 -2.10 22.89 -25.82
CA ASP A 52 -3.05 21.78 -25.89
C ASP A 52 -2.46 20.48 -25.32
N GLN A 53 -1.18 20.20 -25.62
CA GLN A 53 -0.45 19.05 -25.06
C GLN A 53 -0.30 19.17 -23.55
N LEU A 54 -0.05 20.38 -23.03
CA LEU A 54 0.01 20.63 -21.60
C LEU A 54 -1.34 20.43 -20.91
N GLY A 55 -2.44 20.88 -21.54
CA GLY A 55 -3.80 20.66 -21.06
C GLY A 55 -4.12 19.17 -20.92
N LEU A 56 -3.83 18.38 -21.96
CA LEU A 56 -3.98 16.93 -21.93
C LEU A 56 -3.11 16.29 -20.84
N LEU A 57 -1.84 16.68 -20.73
CA LEU A 57 -0.92 16.13 -19.73
C LEU A 57 -1.47 16.33 -18.30
N ARG A 58 -2.00 17.52 -17.99
CA ARG A 58 -2.58 17.80 -16.67
C ARG A 58 -3.81 16.94 -16.38
N VAL A 59 -4.69 16.75 -17.36
CA VAL A 59 -5.89 15.90 -17.21
C VAL A 59 -5.50 14.45 -16.96
N PHE A 60 -4.60 13.90 -17.79
CA PHE A 60 -4.12 12.52 -17.61
C PHE A 60 -3.43 12.34 -16.27
N THR A 61 -2.56 13.27 -15.90
CA THR A 61 -1.83 13.17 -14.62
C THR A 61 -2.78 13.26 -13.42
N GLY A 62 -3.75 14.18 -13.45
CA GLY A 62 -4.77 14.28 -12.42
C GLY A 62 -5.59 13.00 -12.29
N ALA A 63 -6.04 12.44 -13.43
CA ALA A 63 -6.78 11.18 -13.44
C ALA A 63 -5.94 10.01 -12.91
N THR A 64 -4.67 9.90 -13.32
CA THR A 64 -3.74 8.87 -12.83
C THR A 64 -3.54 8.98 -11.32
N LEU A 65 -3.42 10.18 -10.76
CA LEU A 65 -3.30 10.38 -9.32
C LEU A 65 -4.55 9.90 -8.57
N TRP A 66 -5.75 10.21 -9.07
CA TRP A 66 -7.01 9.76 -8.47
C TRP A 66 -7.20 8.24 -8.55
N VAL A 67 -6.92 7.65 -9.70
CA VAL A 67 -6.98 6.17 -9.86
C VAL A 67 -6.00 5.51 -8.90
N SER A 68 -4.77 6.03 -8.82
CA SER A 68 -3.75 5.52 -7.89
C SER A 68 -4.20 5.66 -6.43
N PHE A 69 -4.81 6.79 -6.07
CA PHE A 69 -5.37 7.03 -4.74
C PHE A 69 -6.44 6.00 -4.39
N ILE A 70 -7.41 5.76 -5.27
CA ILE A 70 -8.51 4.81 -5.03
C ILE A 70 -7.95 3.40 -4.85
N ILE A 71 -7.04 2.97 -5.72
CA ILE A 71 -6.41 1.63 -5.63
C ILE A 71 -5.62 1.50 -4.33
N ALA A 72 -4.81 2.50 -3.98
CA ALA A 72 -4.04 2.50 -2.74
C ALA A 72 -4.93 2.51 -1.49
N ALA A 73 -6.05 3.24 -1.52
CA ALA A 73 -7.03 3.27 -0.44
C ALA A 73 -7.73 1.91 -0.27
N ALA A 74 -8.13 1.27 -1.37
CA ALA A 74 -8.69 -0.08 -1.34
C ALA A 74 -7.68 -1.09 -0.79
N TRP A 75 -6.41 -0.99 -1.18
CA TRP A 75 -5.33 -1.83 -0.68
C TRP A 75 -5.07 -1.62 0.82
N ALA A 76 -5.10 -0.37 1.29
CA ALA A 76 -4.98 -0.04 2.71
C ALA A 76 -6.15 -0.59 3.52
N ALA A 77 -7.38 -0.46 3.02
CA ALA A 77 -8.57 -1.03 3.63
C ALA A 77 -8.47 -2.57 3.71
N PHE A 78 -8.02 -3.22 2.65
CA PHE A 78 -7.81 -4.68 2.65
C PHE A 78 -6.77 -5.12 3.69
N THR A 79 -5.67 -4.38 3.81
CA THR A 79 -4.62 -4.63 4.82
C THR A 79 -5.20 -4.49 6.25
N PHE A 80 -5.97 -3.44 6.50
CA PHE A 80 -6.62 -3.22 7.81
C PHE A 80 -7.66 -4.29 8.15
N LEU A 81 -8.49 -4.69 7.17
CA LEU A 81 -9.46 -5.78 7.35
C LEU A 81 -8.77 -7.10 7.66
N THR A 82 -7.66 -7.38 6.98
CA THR A 82 -6.84 -8.57 7.23
C THR A 82 -6.24 -8.56 8.63
N TYR A 83 -5.70 -7.42 9.08
CA TYR A 83 -5.21 -7.22 10.45
C TYR A 83 -6.32 -7.53 11.49
N ARG A 84 -7.51 -6.94 11.32
CA ARG A 84 -8.63 -7.16 12.25
C ARG A 84 -9.11 -8.60 12.24
N ALA A 85 -9.22 -9.21 11.05
CA ALA A 85 -9.67 -10.58 10.88
C ALA A 85 -8.65 -11.60 11.44
N MET A 86 -7.34 -11.33 11.33
CA MET A 86 -6.31 -12.13 11.99
C MET A 86 -6.41 -12.04 13.50
N GLY A 87 -6.70 -10.86 14.06
CA GLY A 87 -6.95 -10.72 15.50
C GLY A 87 -8.16 -11.51 16.02
N GLN A 88 -9.11 -11.83 15.13
CA GLN A 88 -10.31 -12.63 15.40
C GLN A 88 -10.11 -14.13 15.13
N GLY A 89 -9.00 -14.53 14.51
CA GLY A 89 -8.70 -15.93 14.19
C GLY A 89 -9.44 -16.47 12.97
N ARG A 90 -9.82 -15.62 12.01
CA ARG A 90 -10.59 -16.04 10.82
C ARG A 90 -9.72 -16.79 9.81
N GLY A 91 -10.18 -17.96 9.37
CA GLY A 91 -9.64 -18.77 8.24
C GLY A 91 -8.96 -18.01 7.10
N TRP A 92 -9.74 -17.17 6.42
CA TRP A 92 -9.32 -16.46 5.22
C TRP A 92 -8.24 -15.39 5.48
N ALA A 93 -8.16 -14.87 6.71
CA ALA A 93 -7.27 -13.77 7.06
C ALA A 93 -5.80 -14.20 6.98
N ARG A 94 -5.51 -15.48 7.26
CA ARG A 94 -4.15 -16.03 7.13
C ARG A 94 -3.72 -16.04 5.66
N VAL A 95 -4.60 -16.48 4.77
CA VAL A 95 -4.32 -16.52 3.33
C VAL A 95 -4.13 -15.10 2.80
N ALA A 96 -4.99 -14.16 3.20
CA ALA A 96 -4.84 -12.75 2.86
C ALA A 96 -3.51 -12.16 3.37
N ALA A 97 -3.10 -12.49 4.61
CA ALA A 97 -1.83 -12.04 5.16
C ALA A 97 -0.62 -12.58 4.36
N ILE A 98 -0.67 -13.84 3.92
CA ILE A 98 0.36 -14.44 3.06
C ILE A 98 0.43 -13.72 1.71
N VAL A 99 -0.72 -13.44 1.08
CA VAL A 99 -0.76 -12.69 -0.19
C VAL A 99 -0.17 -11.29 -0.02
N ILE A 100 -0.58 -10.56 1.03
CA ILE A 100 -0.03 -9.24 1.37
C ILE A 100 1.48 -9.32 1.58
N ALA A 101 1.97 -10.34 2.28
CA ALA A 101 3.38 -10.51 2.56
C ALA A 101 4.20 -10.76 1.30
N ILE A 102 3.74 -11.66 0.42
CA ILE A 102 4.41 -11.96 -0.86
C ILE A 102 4.48 -10.70 -1.73
N LEU A 103 3.38 -9.97 -1.88
CA LEU A 103 3.39 -8.70 -2.62
C LEU A 103 4.27 -7.65 -1.93
N GLY A 104 4.31 -7.65 -0.60
CA GLY A 104 5.19 -6.81 0.21
C GLY A 104 6.68 -7.07 -0.04
N LEU A 105 7.07 -8.31 -0.37
CA LEU A 105 8.47 -8.65 -0.66
C LEU A 105 9.04 -7.84 -1.83
N LEU A 106 8.19 -7.40 -2.76
CA LEU A 106 8.57 -6.57 -3.91
C LEU A 106 8.94 -5.13 -3.52
N ASN A 107 8.55 -4.67 -2.33
CA ASN A 107 8.76 -3.30 -1.86
C ASN A 107 10.00 -3.22 -0.95
N PHE A 108 11.19 -3.29 -1.55
CA PHE A 108 12.47 -3.31 -0.83
C PHE A 108 12.89 -1.91 -0.32
N PRO A 109 13.43 -1.78 0.92
CA PRO A 109 13.69 -2.85 1.89
C PRO A 109 12.54 -3.08 2.89
N ILE A 110 11.70 -2.07 3.11
CA ILE A 110 10.74 -2.05 4.24
C ILE A 110 9.68 -3.14 4.08
N GLY A 111 9.07 -3.26 2.91
CA GLY A 111 8.07 -4.29 2.61
C GLY A 111 8.66 -5.69 2.67
N THR A 112 9.92 -5.87 2.28
CA THR A 112 10.62 -7.16 2.39
C THR A 112 10.74 -7.60 3.85
N ILE A 113 11.21 -6.73 4.74
CA ILE A 113 11.34 -7.04 6.17
C ILE A 113 9.97 -7.38 6.78
N LEU A 114 8.96 -6.54 6.54
CA LEU A 114 7.61 -6.76 7.06
C LEU A 114 6.97 -8.03 6.48
N GLY A 115 7.15 -8.28 5.18
CA GLY A 115 6.66 -9.48 4.50
C GLY A 115 7.27 -10.76 5.07
N VAL A 116 8.59 -10.79 5.30
CA VAL A 116 9.25 -11.94 5.92
C VAL A 116 8.72 -12.21 7.33
N LEU A 117 8.53 -11.17 8.15
CA LEU A 117 7.96 -11.33 9.50
C LEU A 117 6.54 -11.91 9.45
N ILE A 118 5.70 -11.42 8.53
CA ILE A 118 4.34 -11.93 8.33
C ILE A 118 4.37 -13.40 7.92
N LEU A 119 5.23 -13.79 6.97
CA LEU A 119 5.34 -15.18 6.51
C LEU A 119 5.77 -16.10 7.66
N ILE A 120 6.79 -15.72 8.43
CA ILE A 120 7.24 -16.47 9.60
C ILE A 120 6.09 -16.69 10.59
N GLY A 121 5.33 -15.64 10.90
CA GLY A 121 4.17 -15.75 11.79
C GLY A 121 3.01 -16.55 11.20
N ALA A 122 2.72 -16.38 9.91
CA ALA A 122 1.57 -17.01 9.25
C ALA A 122 1.74 -18.53 9.06
N PHE A 123 2.98 -19.00 8.89
CA PHE A 123 3.29 -20.42 8.80
C PHE A 123 3.48 -21.11 10.16
N ASP A 124 3.49 -20.37 11.27
CA ASP A 124 3.63 -20.97 12.59
C ASP A 124 2.42 -21.86 12.96
N PRO A 125 2.62 -23.11 13.39
CA PRO A 125 1.53 -24.06 13.66
C PRO A 125 0.47 -23.56 14.64
N ASP A 126 0.85 -22.78 15.65
CA ASP A 126 -0.11 -22.27 16.64
C ASP A 126 -0.96 -21.15 16.06
N VAL A 127 -0.37 -20.31 15.19
CA VAL A 127 -1.10 -19.30 14.42
C VAL A 127 -2.03 -19.97 13.42
N GLN A 128 -1.59 -21.05 12.77
CA GLN A 128 -2.44 -21.82 11.86
C GLN A 128 -3.68 -22.39 12.55
N ARG A 129 -3.52 -23.01 13.72
CA ARG A 129 -4.64 -23.54 14.52
C ARG A 129 -5.57 -22.44 15.05
N PHE A 130 -5.01 -21.28 15.37
CA PHE A 130 -5.82 -20.14 15.79
C PHE A 130 -6.63 -19.56 14.63
N ALA A 131 -6.01 -19.47 13.45
CA ALA A 131 -6.59 -18.91 12.23
C ALA A 131 -7.28 -19.95 11.35
N SER A 132 -7.65 -21.11 11.88
CA SER A 132 -8.48 -22.11 11.20
C SER A 132 -9.91 -22.17 11.74
N ARG A 133 -10.30 -21.17 12.54
CA ARG A 133 -11.64 -21.01 13.12
C ARG A 133 -12.50 -20.12 12.23
#